data_AF-A0A6A2FJ64-F1
#
_entry.id   AF-A0A6A2FJ64-F1
#
_cell.length_a   1.000
_cell.length_b   1.000
_cell.length_c   1.000
_cell.angle_alpha   90.00
_cell.angle_beta   90.00
_cell.angle_gamma   90.00
#
_symmetry.space_group_name_H-M   'P 1'
#
loop_
_entity.id
_entity.type
_entity.pdbx_description
1 polymer ?
#
loop_
_entity_poly.entity_id
_entity_poly.type
_entity_poly.pdbx_seq_one_letter_code
_entity_poly.pdbx_strand_id
1 'polypeptide(L)'
;MELNKIIEEIYNDPQLKLLSGTVGKQDNEDLLHEVICQLYDKPEKVLEIHAKGYLKLYVARMIIWQKNDKYSLFNKKYTQPFSPWDDETYDVAEEIIDHEGINRRELRALKKIADDSRKEPPHFYPARLCVEVSECKSFREASRRTGIPLKSVIYMFRKYVKEVRAYADQD
;
A
#
# COMPACT_ATOMS: atom_id res chain seq x y z
N MET A 1 14.60 21.81 25.07
CA MET A 1 16.03 21.82 25.44
C MET A 1 16.53 20.43 25.83
N GLU A 2 15.76 19.63 26.58
CA GLU A 2 16.15 18.23 26.88
C GLU A 2 16.16 17.30 25.67
N LEU A 3 15.15 17.37 24.79
CA LEU A 3 15.06 16.49 23.63
C LEU A 3 16.30 16.51 22.74
N ASN A 4 16.82 17.70 22.41
CA ASN A 4 17.98 17.83 21.54
C ASN A 4 19.22 17.17 22.15
N LYS A 5 19.41 17.27 23.47
CA LYS A 5 20.51 16.59 24.18
C LYS A 5 20.36 15.08 24.10
N ILE A 6 19.16 14.57 24.36
CA ILE A 6 18.85 13.13 24.27
C ILE A 6 19.11 12.60 22.86
N ILE A 7 18.66 13.32 21.84
CA ILE A 7 18.86 12.91 20.44
C ILE A 7 20.34 13.02 20.05
N GLU A 8 21.05 14.04 20.52
CA GLU A 8 22.49 14.19 20.29
C GLU A 8 23.30 13.04 20.93
N GLU A 9 22.92 12.60 22.13
CA GLU A 9 23.50 11.42 22.78
C GLU A 9 23.25 10.15 21.95
N ILE A 10 22.03 9.95 21.45
CA ILE A 10 21.68 8.82 20.59
C ILE A 10 22.44 8.86 19.27
N TYR A 11 22.55 10.03 18.65
CA TYR A 11 23.25 10.19 17.37
C TYR A 11 24.74 9.90 17.50
N ASN A 12 25.34 10.24 18.65
CA ASN A 12 26.75 10.03 18.92
C ASN A 12 27.07 8.69 19.60
N ASP A 13 26.06 7.88 19.93
CA ASP A 13 26.25 6.61 20.61
C ASP A 13 27.07 5.61 19.75
N PRO A 14 28.25 5.16 20.22
CA PRO A 14 29.12 4.27 19.44
C PRO A 14 28.49 2.92 19.12
N GLN A 15 27.62 2.39 19.99
CA GLN A 15 26.99 1.09 19.78
C GLN A 15 25.92 1.18 18.69
N LEU A 16 25.18 2.29 18.63
CA LEU A 16 24.20 2.52 17.58
C LEU A 16 24.87 2.79 16.22
N LYS A 17 25.99 3.52 16.20
CA LYS A 17 26.81 3.68 14.98
C LYS A 17 27.35 2.34 14.48
N LEU A 18 27.87 1.50 15.37
CA LEU A 18 28.34 0.15 15.02
C LEU A 18 27.20 -0.73 14.48
N LEU A 19 26.03 -0.68 15.12
CA LEU A 19 24.85 -1.40 14.67
C LEU A 19 24.42 -0.93 13.27
N SER A 20 24.35 0.38 13.04
CA SER A 20 24.02 0.92 11.72
C SER A 20 25.04 0.53 10.66
N GLY A 21 26.34 0.52 11.00
CA GLY A 21 27.40 0.01 10.12
C GLY A 21 27.21 -1.46 9.74
N THR A 22 26.80 -2.28 10.70
CA THR A 22 26.58 -3.73 10.50
C THR A 22 25.34 -3.99 9.65
N VAL A 23 24.25 -3.26 9.90
CA VAL A 23 22.95 -3.45 9.26
C VAL A 23 22.89 -2.77 7.89
N GLY A 24 23.23 -1.48 7.83
CA GLY A 24 23.14 -0.64 6.63
C GLY A 24 24.26 -0.87 5.62
N LYS A 25 25.43 -1.38 6.06
CA LYS A 25 26.64 -1.55 5.24
C LYS A 25 27.05 -0.23 4.56
N GLN A 26 26.73 -0.06 3.28
CA GLN A 26 27.06 1.13 2.50
C GLN A 26 26.15 2.32 2.83
N ASP A 27 24.93 2.07 3.30
CA ASP A 27 23.95 3.12 3.61
C ASP A 27 23.86 3.41 5.12
N ASN A 28 24.92 3.09 5.88
CA ASN A 28 24.91 3.12 7.33
C ASN A 28 24.67 4.52 7.93
N GLU A 29 25.24 5.57 7.34
CA GLU A 29 25.06 6.95 7.80
C GLU A 29 23.64 7.43 7.51
N ASP A 30 23.15 7.22 6.30
CA ASP A 30 21.80 7.60 5.88
C ASP A 30 20.72 6.84 6.68
N LEU A 31 20.96 5.55 6.96
CA LEU A 31 20.06 4.74 7.78
C LEU A 31 19.94 5.29 9.20
N LEU A 32 21.06 5.65 9.82
CA LEU A 32 21.06 6.24 11.15
C LEU A 32 20.38 7.62 11.12
N HIS A 33 20.69 8.44 10.13
CA HIS A 33 20.13 9.79 10.00
C HIS A 33 18.60 9.76 9.83
N GLU A 34 18.08 8.87 8.98
CA GLU A 34 16.64 8.70 8.78
C GLU A 34 15.93 8.27 10.08
N VAL A 35 16.56 7.41 10.89
CA VAL A 35 16.05 7.05 12.22
C VAL A 35 16.00 8.27 13.15
N ILE A 36 17.05 9.11 13.15
CA ILE A 36 17.07 10.34 13.94
C ILE A 36 15.95 11.31 13.52
N CYS A 37 15.73 11.50 12.22
CA CYS A 37 14.63 12.33 11.72
C CYS A 37 13.27 11.85 12.27
N GLN A 38 13.03 10.54 12.30
CA GLN A 38 11.79 9.99 12.84
C GLN A 38 11.64 10.16 14.36
N LEU A 39 12.74 10.28 15.10
CA LEU A 39 12.69 10.64 16.53
C LEU A 39 12.24 12.09 16.70
N TYR A 40 12.70 13.00 15.84
CA TYR A 40 12.27 14.40 15.84
C TYR A 40 10.79 14.57 15.46
N ASP A 41 10.24 13.73 14.60
CA ASP A 41 8.83 13.77 14.23
C ASP A 41 7.88 13.43 15.41
N LYS A 42 8.39 12.72 16.43
CA LYS A 42 7.58 12.21 17.56
C LYS A 42 8.23 12.50 18.92
N PRO A 43 8.42 13.79 19.26
CA PRO A 43 9.21 14.19 20.43
C PRO A 43 8.61 13.70 21.76
N GLU A 44 7.28 13.70 21.88
CA GLU A 44 6.59 13.25 23.09
C GLU A 44 6.86 11.77 23.40
N LYS A 45 6.80 10.93 22.38
CA LYS A 45 7.08 9.49 22.50
C LYS A 45 8.54 9.23 22.87
N VAL A 46 9.47 10.03 22.34
CA VAL A 46 10.90 9.92 22.67
C VAL A 46 11.11 10.21 24.16
N LEU A 47 10.54 11.30 24.67
CA LEU A 47 10.66 11.65 26.09
C LEU A 47 10.03 10.59 27.00
N GLU A 48 8.87 10.03 26.63
CA GLU A 48 8.23 8.95 27.39
C GLU A 48 9.10 7.69 27.46
N ILE A 49 9.65 7.26 26.33
CA ILE A 49 10.49 6.05 26.26
C ILE A 49 11.84 6.29 26.96
N HIS A 50 12.39 7.51 26.85
CA HIS A 50 13.59 7.92 27.55
C HIS A 50 13.42 7.87 29.06
N ALA A 51 12.31 8.40 29.59
CA ALA A 51 11.99 8.35 31.01
C ALA A 51 11.91 6.91 31.56
N LYS A 52 11.54 5.94 30.72
CA LYS A 52 11.52 4.51 31.05
C LYS A 52 12.88 3.81 30.92
N GLY A 53 13.90 4.48 30.40
CA GLY A 53 15.25 3.93 30.22
C GLY A 53 15.43 3.00 29.01
N TYR A 54 14.46 2.94 28.08
CA TYR A 54 14.46 2.00 26.96
C TYR A 54 14.78 2.62 25.60
N LEU A 55 15.15 3.91 25.56
CA LEU A 55 15.30 4.64 24.28
C LEU A 55 16.35 4.01 23.37
N LYS A 56 17.51 3.61 23.92
CA LYS A 56 18.57 2.98 23.12
C LYS A 56 18.13 1.69 22.43
N LEU A 57 17.40 0.83 23.15
CA LEU A 57 16.84 -0.40 22.59
C LEU A 57 15.76 -0.11 21.54
N TYR A 58 14.93 0.90 21.79
CA TYR A 58 13.93 1.36 20.82
C TYR A 58 14.59 1.82 19.51
N VAL A 59 15.64 2.63 19.60
CA VAL A 59 16.39 3.12 18.43
C VAL A 59 17.10 1.97 17.71
N ALA A 60 17.74 1.05 18.44
CA ALA A 60 18.36 -0.14 17.85
C ALA A 60 17.34 -0.97 17.05
N ARG A 61 16.14 -1.17 17.59
CA ARG A 61 15.04 -1.85 16.89
C ARG A 61 14.59 -1.09 15.64
N MET A 62 14.55 0.24 15.69
CA MET A 62 14.23 1.07 14.52
C MET A 62 15.27 0.90 13.42
N ILE A 63 16.57 0.93 13.73
CA ILE A 63 17.65 0.73 12.74
C ILE A 63 17.47 -0.61 12.01
N ILE A 64 17.24 -1.69 12.77
CA ILE A 64 17.03 -3.03 12.20
C ILE A 64 15.77 -3.06 11.32
N TRP A 65 14.66 -2.50 11.81
CA TRP A 65 13.40 -2.48 11.07
C TRP A 65 13.50 -1.67 9.78
N GLN A 66 14.15 -0.49 9.82
CA GLN A 66 14.30 0.37 8.65
C GLN A 66 15.05 -0.31 7.50
N LYS A 67 16.04 -1.15 7.78
CA LYS A 67 16.75 -1.86 6.69
C LYS A 67 16.07 -3.15 6.27
N ASN A 68 15.48 -3.90 7.21
CA ASN A 68 14.94 -5.23 6.92
C ASN A 68 13.51 -5.22 6.34
N ASP A 69 12.71 -4.21 6.68
CA ASP A 69 11.35 -4.10 6.16
C ASP A 69 11.35 -3.35 4.83
N LYS A 70 10.94 -4.00 3.75
CA LYS A 70 10.83 -3.40 2.41
C LYS A 70 9.90 -2.17 2.39
N TYR A 71 8.96 -2.08 3.32
CA TYR A 71 7.98 -0.98 3.40
C TYR A 71 8.40 0.15 4.34
N SER A 72 9.57 0.05 4.94
CA SER A 72 10.12 1.09 5.79
C SER A 72 10.31 2.40 5.02
N LEU A 73 10.34 3.52 5.75
CA LEU A 73 10.57 4.84 5.15
C LEU A 73 11.94 4.90 4.47
N PHE A 74 12.95 4.30 5.09
CA PHE A 74 14.30 4.25 4.54
C PHE A 74 14.34 3.48 3.20
N ASN A 75 13.79 2.27 3.16
CA ASN A 75 13.87 1.45 1.96
C ASN A 75 13.03 2.02 0.81
N LYS A 76 11.88 2.63 1.12
CA LYS A 76 11.05 3.37 0.14
C LYS A 76 11.80 4.55 -0.48
N LYS A 77 12.57 5.29 0.31
CA LYS A 77 13.31 6.46 -0.16
C LYS A 77 14.57 6.09 -0.96
N TYR A 78 15.34 5.10 -0.50
CA TYR A 78 16.73 4.93 -0.93
C TYR A 78 17.05 3.60 -1.62
N THR A 79 16.19 2.59 -1.55
CA THR A 79 16.50 1.26 -2.10
C THR A 79 15.54 0.77 -3.16
N GLN A 80 14.27 1.17 -3.12
CA GLN A 80 13.33 0.79 -4.16
C GLN A 80 13.54 1.69 -5.38
N PRO A 81 13.70 1.13 -6.60
CA PRO A 81 13.65 1.94 -7.80
C PRO A 81 12.30 2.64 -7.82
N PHE A 82 12.31 3.97 -7.96
CA PHE A 82 11.09 4.74 -8.12
C PHE A 82 10.33 4.19 -9.32
N SER A 83 9.30 3.40 -9.04
CA SER A 83 8.38 2.86 -10.02
C SER A 83 7.04 3.50 -9.71
N PRO A 84 6.53 4.38 -10.59
CA PRO A 84 5.18 4.93 -10.48
C PRO A 84 4.08 3.85 -10.36
N TRP A 85 4.44 2.59 -10.59
CA TRP A 85 3.57 1.42 -10.56
C TRP A 85 3.68 0.59 -9.27
N ASP A 86 4.78 0.73 -8.50
CA ASP A 86 4.99 -0.04 -7.25
C ASP A 86 4.49 0.69 -5.99
N ASP A 87 4.31 2.01 -6.08
CA ASP A 87 3.76 2.86 -5.00
C ASP A 87 2.29 2.50 -4.66
N GLU A 88 1.65 1.64 -5.46
CA GLU A 88 0.32 1.10 -5.20
C GLU A 88 0.31 -0.25 -4.46
N THR A 89 1.45 -0.80 -4.06
CA THR A 89 1.52 -2.01 -3.19
C THR A 89 1.17 -1.68 -1.74
N TYR A 90 0.00 -1.09 -1.52
CA TYR A 90 -0.73 -1.28 -0.28
C TYR A 90 -1.07 -2.76 -0.16
N ASP A 91 -0.88 -3.34 1.03
CA ASP A 91 -1.35 -4.67 1.44
C ASP A 91 -2.87 -4.78 1.26
N VAL A 92 -3.31 -4.96 0.01
CA VAL A 92 -4.61 -5.53 -0.28
C VAL A 92 -4.32 -7.03 -0.33
N ALA A 93 -4.69 -7.73 0.75
CA ALA A 93 -4.77 -9.19 0.73
C ALA A 93 -5.41 -9.62 -0.59
N GLU A 94 -4.90 -10.69 -1.20
CA GLU A 94 -5.36 -11.17 -2.50
C GLU A 94 -6.86 -11.49 -2.40
N GLU A 95 -7.70 -10.51 -2.72
CA GLU A 95 -9.15 -10.69 -2.73
C GLU A 95 -9.44 -11.58 -3.93
N ILE A 96 -9.72 -12.85 -3.62
CA ILE A 96 -10.35 -13.77 -4.55
C ILE A 96 -11.65 -13.09 -4.99
N ILE A 97 -11.86 -13.00 -6.30
CA ILE A 97 -13.13 -12.51 -6.81
C ILE A 97 -14.16 -13.56 -6.42
N ASP A 98 -15.02 -13.22 -5.46
CA ASP A 98 -16.13 -14.08 -5.11
C ASP A 98 -17.13 -14.06 -6.28
N HIS A 99 -17.00 -15.05 -7.16
CA HIS A 99 -17.90 -15.25 -8.28
C HIS A 99 -19.34 -15.53 -7.82
N GLU A 100 -19.58 -15.82 -6.53
CA GLU A 100 -20.94 -15.92 -5.97
C GLU A 100 -21.67 -14.57 -5.96
N GLY A 101 -20.94 -13.44 -6.11
CA GLY A 101 -21.51 -12.10 -6.14
C GLY A 101 -22.20 -11.69 -7.45
N ILE A 102 -21.94 -12.34 -8.59
CA ILE A 102 -22.62 -12.01 -9.86
C ILE A 102 -23.44 -13.20 -10.33
N ASN A 103 -24.76 -13.08 -10.27
CA ASN A 103 -25.62 -14.18 -10.73
C ASN A 103 -25.65 -14.27 -12.27
N ARG A 104 -26.09 -15.41 -12.81
CA ARG A 104 -26.15 -15.62 -14.28
C ARG A 104 -27.04 -14.61 -15.01
N ARG A 105 -28.02 -13.98 -14.35
CA ARG A 105 -28.91 -12.97 -14.96
C ARG A 105 -28.19 -11.62 -15.09
N GLU A 106 -27.49 -11.20 -14.05
CA GLU A 106 -26.65 -10.00 -14.02
C GLU A 106 -25.54 -10.07 -15.08
N LEU A 107 -24.88 -11.22 -15.22
CA LEU A 107 -23.85 -11.42 -16.25
C LEU A 107 -24.43 -11.31 -17.68
N ARG A 108 -25.66 -11.80 -17.90
CA ARG A 108 -26.35 -11.66 -19.21
C ARG A 108 -26.74 -10.22 -19.48
N ALA A 109 -27.23 -9.49 -18.48
CA ALA A 109 -27.54 -8.07 -18.60
C ALA A 109 -26.29 -7.23 -18.92
N LEU A 110 -25.18 -7.51 -18.22
CA LEU A 110 -23.87 -6.90 -18.47
C LEU A 110 -23.37 -7.15 -19.90
N LYS A 111 -23.45 -8.39 -20.40
CA LYS A 111 -23.07 -8.72 -21.78
C LYS A 111 -23.94 -7.98 -22.81
N LYS A 112 -25.26 -7.93 -22.59
CA LYS A 112 -26.18 -7.19 -23.45
C LYS A 112 -25.87 -5.69 -23.47
N ILE A 113 -25.47 -5.10 -22.34
CA ILE A 113 -25.06 -3.69 -22.24
C ILE A 113 -23.70 -3.47 -22.91
N ALA A 114 -22.76 -4.41 -22.76
CA ALA A 114 -21.46 -4.34 -23.40
C ALA A 114 -21.52 -4.48 -24.93
N ASP A 115 -22.49 -5.25 -25.45
CA ASP A 115 -22.66 -5.47 -26.90
C ASP A 115 -23.48 -4.34 -27.57
N ASP A 116 -24.25 -3.55 -26.80
CA ASP A 116 -25.12 -2.49 -27.30
C ASP A 116 -24.42 -1.13 -27.32
N SER A 117 -23.74 -0.83 -28.42
CA SER A 117 -23.03 0.44 -28.65
C SER A 117 -23.94 1.67 -28.80
N ARG A 118 -25.27 1.50 -28.80
CA ARG A 118 -26.26 2.56 -29.02
C ARG A 118 -26.77 3.20 -27.73
N LYS A 119 -26.45 2.64 -26.56
CA LYS A 119 -26.77 3.25 -25.28
C LYS A 119 -25.73 4.34 -24.96
N GLU A 120 -26.20 5.53 -24.64
CA GLU A 120 -25.37 6.70 -24.30
C GLU A 120 -24.27 6.38 -23.26
N PRO A 121 -23.14 7.11 -23.27
CA PRO A 121 -21.98 6.81 -22.44
C PRO A 121 -22.22 7.24 -20.99
N PRO A 122 -22.66 6.30 -20.13
CA PRO A 122 -21.87 5.99 -18.94
C PRO A 122 -21.63 4.48 -18.72
N HIS A 123 -22.27 3.60 -19.50
CA HIS A 123 -22.40 2.18 -19.14
C HIS A 123 -21.54 1.20 -19.94
N PHE A 124 -21.05 1.56 -21.13
CA PHE A 124 -20.29 0.64 -21.99
C PHE A 124 -18.95 0.22 -21.37
N TYR A 125 -18.13 1.20 -20.98
CA TYR A 125 -16.80 0.93 -20.43
C TYR A 125 -16.85 0.21 -19.07
N PRO A 126 -17.69 0.63 -18.10
CA PRO A 126 -17.84 -0.10 -16.84
C PRO A 126 -18.44 -1.50 -17.00
N ALA A 127 -19.40 -1.69 -17.93
CA ALA A 127 -19.96 -3.01 -18.20
C ALA A 127 -18.92 -3.97 -18.78
N ARG A 128 -18.14 -3.51 -19.75
CA ARG A 128 -17.05 -4.29 -20.34
C ARG A 128 -16.02 -4.69 -19.29
N LEU A 129 -15.60 -3.75 -18.43
CA LEU A 129 -14.68 -4.04 -17.33
C LEU A 129 -15.26 -5.09 -16.37
N CYS A 130 -16.53 -5.01 -16.01
CA CYS A 130 -17.15 -6.00 -15.13
C CYS A 130 -17.23 -7.40 -15.76
N VAL A 131 -17.49 -7.50 -17.07
CA VAL A 131 -17.43 -8.78 -17.80
C VAL A 131 -16.00 -9.33 -17.79
N GLU A 132 -15.00 -8.52 -18.14
CA GLU A 132 -13.59 -8.96 -18.17
C GLU A 132 -13.10 -9.38 -16.78
N VAL A 133 -13.48 -8.64 -15.72
CA VAL A 133 -13.16 -8.99 -14.32
C VAL A 133 -13.84 -10.29 -13.91
N SER A 134 -15.08 -10.56 -14.35
CA SER A 134 -15.80 -11.80 -14.02
C SER A 134 -15.16 -13.06 -14.62
N GLU A 135 -14.33 -12.91 -15.65
CA GLU A 135 -13.57 -14.00 -16.28
C GLU A 135 -12.21 -14.25 -15.61
N CYS A 136 -11.76 -13.35 -14.74
CA CYS A 136 -10.47 -13.45 -14.03
C CYS A 136 -10.64 -14.11 -12.66
N LYS A 137 -9.57 -14.74 -12.15
CA LYS A 137 -9.57 -15.38 -10.82
C LYS A 137 -9.35 -14.38 -9.68
N SER A 138 -8.73 -13.23 -9.99
CA SER A 138 -8.46 -12.17 -9.01
C SER A 138 -8.50 -10.78 -9.65
N PHE A 139 -8.73 -9.75 -8.85
CA PHE A 139 -8.66 -8.35 -9.32
C PHE A 139 -7.26 -7.96 -9.82
N ARG A 140 -6.21 -8.61 -9.30
CA ARG A 140 -4.83 -8.40 -9.73
C ARG A 140 -4.60 -8.97 -11.14
N GLU A 141 -5.21 -10.11 -11.47
CA GLU A 141 -5.20 -10.64 -12.83
C GLU A 141 -5.95 -9.70 -13.80
N ALA A 142 -7.12 -9.20 -13.39
CA ALA A 142 -7.89 -8.24 -14.19
C ALA A 142 -7.11 -6.92 -14.43
N SER A 143 -6.45 -6.39 -13.39
CA SER A 143 -5.59 -5.21 -13.51
C SER A 143 -4.45 -5.42 -14.50
N ARG A 144 -3.75 -6.57 -14.46
CA ARG A 144 -2.70 -6.90 -15.43
C ARG A 144 -3.23 -7.04 -16.86
N ARG A 145 -4.39 -7.66 -17.03
CA ARG A 145 -5.00 -7.91 -18.35
C ARG A 145 -5.50 -6.62 -19.01
N THR A 146 -6.05 -5.71 -18.21
CA THR A 146 -6.66 -4.46 -18.70
C THR A 146 -5.71 -3.26 -18.70
N GLY A 147 -4.59 -3.35 -17.97
CA GLY A 147 -3.69 -2.21 -17.72
C GLY A 147 -4.28 -1.14 -16.79
N ILE A 148 -5.41 -1.42 -16.14
CA ILE A 148 -6.07 -0.48 -15.24
C ILE A 148 -5.53 -0.67 -13.80
N PRO A 149 -5.27 0.41 -13.05
CA PRO A 149 -4.84 0.31 -11.64
C PRO A 149 -5.77 -0.54 -10.78
N LEU A 150 -5.20 -1.34 -9.88
CA LEU A 150 -5.94 -2.35 -9.10
C LEU A 150 -7.12 -1.74 -8.32
N LYS A 151 -6.90 -0.60 -7.64
CA LYS A 151 -7.96 0.08 -6.89
C LYS A 151 -9.06 0.59 -7.79
N SER A 152 -8.73 1.07 -8.99
CA SER A 152 -9.71 1.50 -9.98
C SER A 152 -10.55 0.32 -10.47
N VAL A 153 -9.94 -0.85 -10.71
CA VAL A 153 -10.67 -2.08 -11.04
C VAL A 153 -11.62 -2.48 -9.90
N ILE A 154 -11.14 -2.54 -8.66
CA ILE A 154 -11.95 -2.92 -7.48
C ILE A 154 -13.10 -1.92 -7.27
N TYR A 155 -12.79 -0.62 -7.29
CA TYR A 155 -13.78 0.44 -7.10
C TYR A 155 -14.88 0.37 -8.16
N MET A 156 -14.48 0.31 -9.43
CA MET A 156 -15.40 0.25 -10.55
C MET A 156 -16.27 -1.00 -10.50
N PHE A 157 -15.66 -2.16 -10.26
CA PHE A 157 -16.40 -3.42 -10.15
C PHE A 157 -17.43 -3.39 -9.01
N ARG A 158 -17.01 -3.00 -7.80
CA ARG A 158 -17.91 -2.95 -6.63
C ARG A 158 -19.03 -1.93 -6.79
N LYS A 159 -18.73 -0.76 -7.35
CA LYS A 159 -19.74 0.27 -7.60
C LYS A 159 -20.74 -0.19 -8.65
N TYR A 160 -20.25 -0.69 -9.78
CA TYR A 160 -21.08 -1.01 -10.93
C TYR A 160 -21.89 -2.29 -10.75
N VAL A 161 -21.37 -3.31 -10.05
CA VAL A 161 -22.15 -4.51 -9.69
C VAL A 161 -23.36 -4.14 -8.83
N LYS A 162 -23.23 -3.17 -7.91
CA LYS A 162 -24.37 -2.67 -7.13
C LYS A 162 -25.41 -1.96 -8.01
N GLU A 163 -24.96 -1.14 -8.95
CA GLU A 163 -25.83 -0.43 -9.89
C GLU A 163 -26.57 -1.41 -10.82
N VAL A 164 -25.89 -2.45 -11.31
CA VAL A 164 -26.46 -3.50 -12.16
C VAL A 164 -27.50 -4.34 -11.42
N ARG A 165 -27.26 -4.68 -10.15
CA ARG A 165 -28.25 -5.36 -9.31
C ARG A 165 -29.53 -4.54 -9.20
N ALA A 166 -29.41 -3.26 -8.89
CA ALA A 166 -30.54 -2.35 -8.80
C ALA A 166 -31.31 -2.19 -10.13
N TYR A 167 -30.62 -2.33 -11.27
CA TYR A 167 -31.25 -2.30 -12.60
C TYR A 167 -31.93 -3.63 -12.95
N ALA A 168 -31.32 -4.77 -12.58
CA ALA A 168 -31.87 -6.10 -12.84
C ALA A 168 -33.12 -6.42 -11.99
N ASP A 169 -33.29 -5.76 -10.83
CA ASP A 169 -34.48 -5.87 -9.99
C ASP A 169 -35.68 -5.03 -10.51
N GLN A 170 -35.50 -4.24 -11.57
CA GLN A 170 -36.54 -3.40 -12.19
C GLN A 170 -37.18 -4.05 -13.44
N ASP A 171 -36.61 -5.15 -13.94
CA ASP A 171 -37.14 -6.00 -15.03
C ASP A 171 -37.85 -7.25 -14.45
#